data_AF-A0AB32XB23-F1
#
_entry.id   AF-A0AB32XB23-F1
#
_cell.length_a   1.000
_cell.length_b   1.000
_cell.length_c   1.000
_cell.angle_alpha   90.00
_cell.angle_beta   90.00
_cell.angle_gamma   90.00
#
_symmetry.space_group_name_H-M   'P 1'
#
loop_
_entity.id
_entity.type
_entity.pdbx_description
1 polymer ?
#
loop_
_entity_poly.entity_id
_entity_poly.type
_entity_poly.pdbx_seq_one_letter_code
_entity_poly.pdbx_strand_id
1 'polypeptide(L)'
;MDNQKEKRVHIIFWSLTLILGLLSLAFFNYKKTKFAVMLGYWIGTSCGFLAYELRELLSFKIIQTSKNRAIMLGFFGTILNMLWIGLLLFAIFKINSNALNSPYTKTIEKNSFWPINIIAFIPGFMTFYFSLFIGYLSSEKDKKVQNN
;
A
#
# COMPACT_ATOMS: atom_id res chain seq x y z
N MET A 1 5.13 7.62 17.20
CA MET A 1 4.83 9.04 16.85
C MET A 1 4.04 9.66 18.02
N ASP A 2 3.63 10.94 18.01
CA ASP A 2 2.59 11.38 18.98
C ASP A 2 1.32 10.58 18.68
N ASN A 3 0.76 9.90 19.69
CA ASN A 3 -0.33 8.94 19.55
C ASN A 3 -1.55 9.55 18.82
N GLN A 4 -1.78 10.85 18.97
CA GLN A 4 -2.84 11.55 18.23
C GLN A 4 -2.54 11.73 16.73
N LYS A 5 -1.29 11.96 16.35
CA LYS A 5 -0.88 12.11 14.95
C LYS A 5 -0.94 10.78 14.20
N GLU A 6 -0.56 9.71 14.88
CA GLU A 6 -0.64 8.34 14.37
C GLU A 6 -2.08 7.95 14.08
N LYS A 7 -2.99 8.12 15.05
CA LYS A 7 -4.43 7.90 14.85
C LYS A 7 -4.97 8.68 13.65
N ARG A 8 -4.57 9.93 13.47
CA ARG A 8 -4.99 10.77 12.33
C ARG A 8 -4.53 10.20 10.99
N VAL A 9 -3.27 9.77 10.88
CA VAL A 9 -2.73 9.15 9.65
C VAL A 9 -3.47 7.86 9.32
N HIS A 10 -3.77 7.02 10.31
CA HIS A 10 -4.51 5.77 10.09
C HIS A 10 -5.95 6.04 9.62
N ILE A 11 -6.63 7.05 10.18
CA ILE A 11 -7.97 7.45 9.73
C ILE A 11 -7.93 7.92 8.28
N ILE A 12 -6.96 8.76 7.91
CA ILE A 12 -6.78 9.23 6.53
C ILE A 12 -6.52 8.04 5.60
N PHE A 13 -5.65 7.11 6.02
CA PHE A 13 -5.35 5.90 5.26
C PHE A 13 -6.59 5.06 4.99
N TRP A 14 -7.34 4.67 6.02
CA TRP A 14 -8.54 3.85 5.83
C TRP A 14 -9.60 4.57 4.98
N SER A 15 -9.73 5.88 5.14
CA SER A 15 -10.62 6.70 4.32
C SER A 15 -10.21 6.69 2.84
N LEU A 16 -8.92 6.90 2.55
CA LEU A 16 -8.39 6.85 1.18
C LEU A 16 -8.51 5.47 0.57
N THR A 17 -8.17 4.41 1.31
CA THR A 17 -8.30 3.03 0.84
C THR A 17 -9.75 2.69 0.48
N LEU A 18 -10.71 3.14 1.28
CA LEU A 18 -12.12 2.90 1.03
C LEU A 18 -12.61 3.72 -0.17
N ILE A 19 -12.32 5.03 -0.22
CA ILE A 19 -12.74 5.92 -1.30
C ILE A 19 -12.15 5.47 -2.65
N LEU A 20 -10.83 5.27 -2.71
CA LEU A 20 -10.14 4.87 -3.94
C LEU A 20 -10.49 3.43 -4.34
N GLY A 21 -10.73 2.55 -3.36
CA GLY A 21 -11.28 1.21 -3.59
C GLY A 21 -12.66 1.26 -4.26
N LEU A 22 -13.59 2.05 -3.74
CA LEU A 22 -14.92 2.23 -4.35
C LEU A 22 -14.85 2.92 -5.72
N LEU A 23 -13.99 3.93 -5.88
CA LEU A 23 -13.76 4.59 -7.17
C LEU A 23 -13.24 3.61 -8.22
N SER A 24 -12.38 2.67 -7.83
CA SER A 24 -11.87 1.63 -8.73
C SER A 24 -12.98 0.72 -9.26
N LEU A 25 -14.04 0.48 -8.47
CA LEU A 25 -15.23 -0.25 -8.90
C LEU A 25 -16.16 0.59 -9.78
N ALA A 26 -16.32 1.87 -9.45
CA ALA A 26 -17.26 2.75 -10.15
C ALA A 26 -16.75 3.19 -11.53
N PHE A 27 -15.50 3.63 -11.64
CA PHE A 27 -14.99 4.33 -12.83
C PHE A 27 -14.32 3.44 -13.86
N PHE A 28 -13.73 2.30 -13.49
CA PHE A 28 -13.18 1.39 -14.49
C PHE A 28 -14.33 0.75 -15.25
N ASN A 29 -14.61 1.17 -16.49
CA ASN A 29 -15.76 0.65 -17.25
C ASN A 29 -15.41 -0.45 -18.25
N TYR A 30 -14.33 -1.19 -18.03
CA TYR A 30 -14.05 -2.41 -18.79
C TYR A 30 -14.78 -3.60 -18.14
N LYS A 31 -15.71 -4.20 -18.91
CA LYS A 31 -16.74 -5.19 -18.53
C LYS A 31 -16.33 -6.30 -17.54
N LYS A 32 -15.04 -6.59 -17.35
CA LYS A 32 -14.55 -7.71 -16.53
C LYS A 32 -13.33 -7.41 -15.66
N THR A 33 -12.79 -6.18 -15.71
CA THR A 33 -11.51 -5.86 -15.05
C THR A 33 -11.65 -5.02 -13.79
N LYS A 34 -12.83 -4.47 -13.50
CA LYS A 34 -13.09 -3.62 -12.33
C LYS A 34 -12.67 -4.30 -11.02
N PHE A 35 -13.01 -5.58 -10.91
CA PHE A 35 -12.70 -6.39 -9.74
C PHE A 35 -11.19 -6.66 -9.63
N ALA A 36 -10.49 -6.95 -10.74
CA ALA A 36 -9.04 -7.09 -10.76
C ALA A 36 -8.31 -5.79 -10.36
N VAL A 37 -8.82 -4.62 -10.80
CA VAL A 37 -8.27 -3.31 -10.39
C VAL A 37 -8.46 -3.10 -8.90
N MET A 38 -9.68 -3.30 -8.38
CA MET A 38 -9.97 -3.18 -6.95
C MET A 38 -9.08 -4.12 -6.12
N LEU A 39 -8.98 -5.38 -6.52
CA LEU A 39 -8.13 -6.37 -5.84
C LEU A 39 -6.67 -5.97 -5.87
N GLY A 40 -6.14 -5.56 -7.04
CA GLY A 40 -4.76 -5.09 -7.15
C GLY A 40 -4.49 -3.91 -6.22
N TYR A 41 -5.40 -2.94 -6.18
CA TYR A 41 -5.33 -1.79 -5.29
C TYR A 41 -5.39 -2.19 -3.80
N TRP A 42 -6.32 -3.06 -3.40
CA TRP A 42 -6.45 -3.53 -2.02
C TRP A 42 -5.26 -4.37 -1.55
N ILE A 43 -4.72 -5.22 -2.42
CA ILE A 43 -3.48 -5.96 -2.14
C ILE A 43 -2.33 -4.97 -1.97
N GLY A 44 -2.21 -3.98 -2.86
CA GLY A 44 -1.21 -2.92 -2.77
C GLY A 44 -1.29 -2.14 -1.46
N THR A 45 -2.47 -1.63 -1.11
CA THR A 45 -2.70 -0.86 0.14
C THR A 45 -2.37 -1.68 1.38
N SER A 46 -2.80 -2.94 1.43
CA SER A 46 -2.48 -3.85 2.54
C SER A 46 -0.98 -4.11 2.66
N CYS A 47 -0.30 -4.32 1.53
CA CYS A 47 1.16 -4.49 1.52
C CYS A 47 1.89 -3.21 1.96
N GLY A 48 1.45 -2.04 1.50
CA GLY A 48 2.02 -0.75 1.90
C GLY A 48 1.84 -0.45 3.39
N PHE A 49 0.69 -0.81 3.95
CA PHE A 49 0.43 -0.73 5.39
C PHE A 49 1.35 -1.66 6.19
N LEU A 50 1.40 -2.95 5.83
CA LEU A 50 2.26 -3.93 6.50
C LEU A 50 3.75 -3.54 6.39
N ALA A 51 4.17 -3.06 5.23
CA ALA A 51 5.51 -2.55 4.97
C ALA A 51 5.90 -1.42 5.95
N TYR A 52 4.96 -0.52 6.23
CA TYR A 52 5.17 0.57 7.18
C TYR A 52 5.20 0.07 8.62
N GLU A 53 4.21 -0.72 9.04
CA GLU A 53 4.11 -1.28 10.39
C GLU A 53 5.36 -2.10 10.75
N LEU A 54 5.82 -2.95 9.83
CA LEU A 54 7.01 -3.77 10.05
C LEU A 54 8.26 -2.88 10.22
N ARG A 55 8.35 -1.79 9.45
CA ARG A 55 9.42 -0.81 9.58
C ARG A 55 9.33 -0.07 10.91
N GLU A 56 8.13 0.33 11.34
CA GLU A 56 7.92 1.02 12.61
C GLU A 56 8.32 0.14 13.79
N LEU A 57 7.82 -1.11 13.84
CA LEU A 57 8.16 -2.12 14.85
C LEU A 57 9.68 -2.36 14.95
N LEU A 58 10.36 -2.49 13.80
CA LEU A 58 11.81 -2.68 13.75
C LEU A 58 12.57 -1.41 14.19
N SER A 59 12.07 -0.23 13.85
CA SER A 59 12.71 1.04 14.19
C SER A 59 12.55 1.39 15.67
N PHE A 60 11.37 1.16 16.27
CA PHE A 60 11.07 1.53 17.66
C PHE A 60 11.95 0.76 18.64
N LYS A 61 12.23 -0.51 18.35
CA LYS A 61 13.05 -1.37 19.22
C LYS A 61 14.54 -1.04 19.18
N ILE A 62 15.01 -0.26 18.21
CA ILE A 62 16.45 -0.13 17.89
C ILE A 62 16.96 1.31 17.94
N ILE A 63 16.10 2.30 17.70
CA ILE A 63 16.44 3.73 17.80
C ILE A 63 16.97 4.12 19.19
N GLN A 64 16.62 3.40 20.25
CA GLN A 64 17.15 3.64 21.60
C GLN A 64 18.63 3.28 21.77
N THR A 65 19.24 2.53 20.85
CA THR A 65 20.57 1.93 21.07
C THR A 65 21.70 2.48 20.20
N SER A 66 21.45 2.94 18.96
CA SER A 66 22.49 3.49 18.06
C SER A 66 21.94 4.07 16.75
N LYS A 67 22.34 5.31 16.41
CA LYS A 67 21.96 6.00 15.16
C LYS A 67 22.43 5.27 13.90
N ASN A 68 23.65 4.72 13.90
CA ASN A 68 24.20 3.99 12.75
C ASN A 68 23.48 2.64 12.53
N ARG A 69 23.12 1.93 13.61
CA ARG A 69 22.31 0.71 13.50
C ARG A 69 20.92 0.99 12.96
N ALA A 70 20.27 2.07 13.40
CA ALA A 70 18.96 2.48 12.89
C ALA A 70 18.98 2.75 11.37
N ILE A 71 20.04 3.41 10.86
CA ILE A 71 20.21 3.66 9.42
C ILE A 71 20.39 2.35 8.64
N MET A 72 21.28 1.46 9.08
CA MET A 72 21.48 0.17 8.43
C MET A 72 20.19 -0.66 8.38
N LEU A 73 19.43 -0.69 9.47
CA LEU A 73 18.16 -1.42 9.53
C LEU A 73 17.06 -0.78 8.69
N GLY A 74 17.02 0.55 8.60
CA GLY A 74 16.15 1.22 7.65
C GLY A 74 16.47 0.83 6.20
N PHE A 75 17.75 0.77 5.87
CA PHE A 75 18.22 0.38 4.53
C PHE A 75 17.93 -1.11 4.23
N PHE A 76 18.33 -2.03 5.11
CA PHE A 76 18.03 -3.46 4.96
C PHE A 76 16.54 -3.75 4.99
N GLY A 77 15.78 -3.06 5.84
CA GLY A 77 14.32 -3.15 5.86
C GLY A 77 13.72 -2.70 4.54
N THR A 78 14.26 -1.66 3.91
CA THR A 78 13.83 -1.21 2.58
C THR A 78 14.15 -2.25 1.49
N ILE A 79 15.35 -2.83 1.52
CA ILE A 79 15.74 -3.92 0.59
C ILE A 79 14.82 -5.13 0.75
N LEU A 80 14.56 -5.55 1.99
CA LEU A 80 13.68 -6.67 2.29
C LEU A 80 12.25 -6.39 1.79
N ASN A 81 11.77 -5.15 1.95
CA ASN A 81 10.48 -4.72 1.42
C ASN A 81 10.43 -4.80 -0.10
N MET A 82 11.48 -4.30 -0.77
CA MET A 82 11.59 -4.38 -2.24
C MET A 82 11.62 -5.83 -2.73
N LEU A 83 12.35 -6.72 -2.04
CA LEU A 83 12.34 -8.16 -2.34
C LEU A 83 10.96 -8.77 -2.16
N TRP A 84 10.25 -8.43 -1.09
CA TRP A 84 8.92 -8.96 -0.81
C TRP A 84 7.89 -8.49 -1.83
N ILE A 85 7.93 -7.21 -2.21
CA ILE A 85 7.10 -6.64 -3.27
C ILE A 85 7.45 -7.29 -4.62
N GLY A 86 8.74 -7.48 -4.92
CA GLY A 86 9.19 -8.15 -6.14
C GLY A 86 8.69 -9.58 -6.24
N LEU A 87 8.74 -10.34 -5.14
CA LEU A 87 8.19 -11.71 -5.07
C LEU A 87 6.67 -11.73 -5.24
N LEU A 88 5.95 -10.78 -4.64
CA LEU A 88 4.50 -10.62 -4.82
C LEU A 88 4.14 -10.30 -6.28
N LEU A 89 4.84 -9.36 -6.89
CA LEU A 89 4.66 -9.00 -8.30
C LEU A 89 4.99 -10.19 -9.22
N PHE A 90 6.05 -10.94 -8.92
CA PHE A 90 6.41 -12.15 -9.65
C PHE A 90 5.34 -13.25 -9.50
N ALA A 91 4.80 -13.45 -8.29
CA ALA A 91 3.72 -14.40 -8.05
C ALA A 91 2.45 -14.00 -8.81
N ILE A 92 2.06 -12.73 -8.76
CA ILE A 92 0.93 -12.18 -9.53
C ILE A 92 1.17 -12.37 -11.03
N PHE A 93 2.39 -12.10 -11.51
CA PHE A 93 2.74 -12.30 -12.92
C PHE A 93 2.67 -13.78 -13.32
N LYS A 94 3.19 -14.70 -12.51
CA LYS A 94 3.14 -16.15 -12.76
C LYS A 94 1.70 -16.67 -12.79
N ILE A 95 0.85 -16.21 -11.88
CA ILE A 95 -0.58 -16.55 -11.86
C ILE A 95 -1.27 -16.02 -13.12
N ASN A 96 -1.00 -14.77 -13.51
CA ASN A 96 -1.54 -14.18 -14.75
C ASN A 96 -1.01 -14.88 -16.02
N SER A 97 0.25 -15.34 -16.05
CA SER A 97 0.82 -16.07 -17.19
C SER A 97 0.19 -17.45 -17.36
N ASN A 98 -0.02 -18.17 -16.24
CA ASN A 98 -0.74 -19.45 -16.26
C ASN A 98 -2.22 -19.28 -16.66
N ALA A 99 -2.84 -18.14 -16.31
CA ALA A 99 -4.19 -17.79 -16.76
C ALA A 99 -4.34 -17.64 -18.28
N LEU A 100 -3.30 -17.11 -18.93
CA LEU A 100 -3.26 -16.93 -20.39
C LEU A 100 -3.17 -18.29 -21.10
N ASN A 101 -2.48 -19.25 -20.48
CA ASN A 101 -2.24 -20.59 -21.03
C ASN A 101 -3.31 -21.63 -20.65
N SER A 102 -4.08 -21.39 -19.58
CA SER A 102 -5.20 -22.21 -19.16
C SER A 102 -6.40 -21.31 -18.88
N PRO A 103 -7.45 -21.31 -19.73
CA PRO A 103 -8.60 -20.47 -19.48
C PRO A 103 -9.29 -20.95 -18.20
N TYR A 104 -9.21 -20.15 -17.14
CA TYR A 104 -9.91 -20.41 -15.87
C TYR A 104 -11.36 -20.82 -16.13
N THR A 105 -11.77 -21.93 -15.53
CA THR A 105 -13.11 -22.51 -15.71
C THR A 105 -14.19 -21.69 -15.00
N LYS A 106 -13.83 -20.92 -13.96
CA LYS A 106 -14.75 -20.07 -13.19
C LYS A 106 -14.62 -18.59 -13.57
N THR A 107 -15.75 -17.93 -13.77
CA THR A 107 -15.84 -16.52 -14.21
C THR A 107 -15.20 -15.54 -13.23
N ILE A 108 -15.24 -15.84 -11.92
CA ILE A 108 -14.66 -14.99 -10.87
C ILE A 108 -13.13 -14.99 -10.94
N GLU A 109 -12.51 -16.16 -11.10
CA GLU A 109 -11.05 -16.30 -11.23
C GLU A 109 -10.57 -15.56 -12.49
N LYS A 110 -11.28 -15.73 -13.61
CA LYS A 110 -11.01 -15.01 -14.87
C LYS A 110 -11.10 -13.48 -14.73
N ASN A 111 -11.94 -12.97 -13.84
CA ASN A 111 -12.12 -11.53 -13.63
C ASN A 111 -11.20 -10.96 -12.54
N SER A 112 -10.56 -11.82 -11.74
CA SER A 112 -9.68 -11.45 -10.62
C SER A 112 -8.21 -11.36 -11.05
N PHE A 113 -7.80 -12.21 -12.00
CA PHE A 113 -6.43 -12.31 -12.49
C PHE A 113 -6.31 -11.70 -13.88
N TRP A 114 -6.31 -10.35 -13.91
CA TRP A 114 -5.95 -9.57 -15.10
C TRP A 114 -4.67 -8.79 -14.84
N PRO A 115 -3.77 -8.62 -15.84
CA PRO A 115 -2.52 -7.88 -15.69
C PRO A 115 -2.68 -6.45 -15.15
N ILE A 116 -3.86 -5.84 -15.30
CA ILE A 116 -4.17 -4.53 -14.74
C ILE A 116 -4.11 -4.50 -13.21
N ASN A 117 -4.20 -5.66 -12.54
CA ASN A 117 -4.00 -5.77 -11.09
C ASN A 117 -2.58 -5.36 -10.67
N ILE A 118 -1.56 -5.62 -11.50
CA ILE A 118 -0.17 -5.19 -11.28
C ILE A 118 -0.07 -3.67 -11.33
N ILE A 119 -0.75 -3.05 -12.29
CA ILE A 119 -0.75 -1.59 -12.43
C ILE A 119 -1.48 -0.95 -11.24
N ALA A 120 -2.62 -1.53 -10.82
CA ALA A 120 -3.41 -1.04 -9.68
C ALA A 120 -2.71 -1.25 -8.32
N PHE A 121 -1.80 -2.22 -8.23
CA PHE A 121 -1.01 -2.47 -7.02
C PHE A 121 -0.13 -1.29 -6.65
N ILE A 122 0.52 -0.63 -7.61
CA ILE A 122 1.46 0.47 -7.38
C ILE A 122 0.80 1.65 -6.62
N PRO A 123 -0.31 2.25 -7.09
CA PRO A 123 -0.98 3.31 -6.36
C PRO A 123 -1.56 2.82 -5.02
N GLY A 124 -1.96 1.54 -4.94
CA GLY A 124 -2.34 0.91 -3.67
C GLY A 124 -1.21 0.98 -2.65
N PHE A 125 -0.03 0.49 -3.02
CA PHE A 125 1.16 0.47 -2.17
C PHE A 125 1.55 1.86 -1.65
N MET A 126 1.40 2.88 -2.49
CA MET A 126 1.72 4.27 -2.14
C MET A 126 0.69 4.96 -1.23
N THR A 127 -0.49 4.38 -1.03
CA THR A 127 -1.60 5.03 -0.30
C THR A 127 -1.23 5.38 1.14
N PHE A 128 -0.44 4.54 1.82
CA PHE A 128 0.00 4.83 3.18
C PHE A 128 0.97 6.03 3.22
N TYR A 129 1.88 6.13 2.25
CA TYR A 129 2.79 7.29 2.12
C TYR A 129 2.03 8.58 1.83
N PHE A 130 0.99 8.55 1.00
CA PHE A 130 0.11 9.71 0.81
C PHE A 130 -0.61 10.11 2.10
N SER A 131 -1.03 9.13 2.90
CA SER A 131 -1.70 9.38 4.18
C SER A 131 -0.77 10.06 5.18
N LEU A 132 0.50 9.63 5.23
CA LEU A 132 1.54 10.29 6.02
C LEU A 132 1.77 11.73 5.56
N PHE A 133 1.87 11.95 4.25
CA PHE A 133 2.09 13.28 3.69
C PHE A 133 0.94 14.25 3.99
N ILE A 134 -0.32 13.81 3.82
CA ILE A 134 -1.51 14.60 4.16
C ILE A 134 -1.55 14.89 5.66
N GLY A 135 -1.27 13.89 6.50
CA GLY A 135 -1.18 14.06 7.95
C GLY A 135 -0.13 15.09 8.36
N TYR A 136 1.03 15.09 7.70
CA TYR A 136 2.10 16.06 7.91
C TYR A 136 1.66 17.50 7.57
N LEU A 137 1.12 17.71 6.37
CA LEU A 137 0.64 19.03 5.93
C LEU A 137 -0.45 19.59 6.86
N SER A 138 -1.36 18.75 7.33
CA SER A 138 -2.39 19.17 8.28
C SER A 138 -1.78 19.61 9.61
N SER A 139 -0.74 18.93 10.10
CA SER A 139 -0.08 19.29 11.35
C SER A 139 0.71 20.59 11.28
N GLU A 140 1.29 20.95 10.12
CA GLU A 140 1.96 22.25 9.93
C GLU A 140 0.96 23.40 9.93
N LYS A 141 -0.22 23.19 9.33
CA LYS A 141 -1.29 24.19 9.31
C LYS A 141 -1.78 24.48 10.73
N ASP A 142 -2.00 23.45 11.53
CA ASP A 142 -2.45 23.58 12.92
C ASP A 142 -1.44 24.37 13.78
N LYS A 143 -0.13 24.16 13.57
CA LYS A 143 0.93 24.92 14.25
C LYS A 143 0.99 26.39 13.85
N LYS A 144 0.76 26.71 12.58
CA LYS A 144 0.73 28.11 12.10
C LYS A 144 -0.47 28.89 12.66
N VAL A 145 -1.60 28.23 12.90
CA VAL A 145 -2.79 28.84 13.48
C VAL A 145 -2.63 29.11 14.98
N GLN A 146 -1.86 28.30 15.72
CA GLN A 146 -1.61 28.52 17.14
C GLN A 146 -0.58 29.63 17.44
N ASN A 147 0.23 30.01 16.46
CA ASN A 147 1.28 31.03 16.61
C ASN A 147 0.88 32.41 16.06
N ASN A 148 -0.37 32.56 15.60
CA ASN A 148 -0.99 33.83 15.16
C ASN A 148 -2.14 34.18 16.09
#